data_AF-A0A7Y0W4P7-F1
#
_entry.id   AF-A0A7Y0W4P7-F1
#
_cell.length_a   1.000
_cell.length_b   1.000
_cell.length_c   1.000
_cell.angle_alpha   90.00
_cell.angle_beta   90.00
_cell.angle_gamma   90.00
#
_symmetry.space_group_name_H-M   'P 1'
#
loop_
_entity.id
_entity.type
_entity.pdbx_description
1 polymer ?
#
loop_
_entity_poly.entity_id
_entity_poly.type
_entity_poly.pdbx_seq_one_letter_code
_entity_poly.pdbx_strand_id
1 'polypeptide(L)'
;MPILNEPVILSDESLAVIRAKTNAPGFNYTSWGDADLEAVRCEIRNHYRDVQRLACVYCQAPVATRSAQGAPVEHIVPKSQHVGFMFEPKNLCVICPDCNEYKGKREVLVEPVLVAGRVNYPTNRMAFRIMHPHYDEYEDNIMRHNKVYVECSDKGGYTIYICNLNRFFRKFGRCDEFVNDAELVRRSERFYEDGRVDL
;
A
#
# COMPACT_ATOMS: atom_id res chain seq x y z
N MET A 1 14.13 -7.86 3.04
CA MET A 1 13.04 -8.72 2.52
C MET A 1 11.74 -7.94 2.46
N PRO A 2 10.81 -8.24 1.53
CA PRO A 2 9.50 -7.59 1.47
C PRO A 2 8.70 -7.75 2.77
N ILE A 3 7.80 -6.80 3.06
CA ILE A 3 6.92 -6.86 4.25
C ILE A 3 6.01 -8.09 4.18
N LEU A 4 5.50 -8.41 2.98
CA LEU A 4 4.63 -9.55 2.74
C LEU A 4 5.40 -10.62 1.98
N ASN A 5 6.00 -11.53 2.73
CA ASN A 5 6.71 -12.69 2.20
C ASN A 5 5.80 -13.93 2.08
N GLU A 6 4.65 -13.94 2.75
CA GLU A 6 3.68 -15.03 2.79
C GLU A 6 2.29 -14.55 2.31
N PRO A 7 1.99 -14.62 1.00
CA PRO A 7 0.66 -14.34 0.50
C PRO A 7 -0.38 -15.32 1.09
N VAL A 8 -1.61 -14.85 1.28
CA VAL A 8 -2.68 -15.70 1.82
C VAL A 8 -2.92 -16.95 0.95
N ILE A 9 -3.00 -18.10 1.61
CA ILE A 9 -3.49 -19.35 1.02
C ILE A 9 -4.92 -19.53 1.53
N LEU A 10 -5.89 -19.43 0.64
CA LEU A 10 -7.30 -19.49 0.99
C LEU A 10 -7.78 -20.93 1.22
N SER A 11 -8.68 -21.11 2.19
CA SER A 11 -9.33 -22.37 2.47
C SER A 11 -10.19 -22.84 1.28
N ASP A 12 -10.44 -24.15 1.21
CA ASP A 12 -11.28 -24.74 0.16
C ASP A 12 -12.71 -24.17 0.19
N GLU A 13 -13.24 -23.87 1.36
CA GLU A 13 -14.54 -23.22 1.54
C GLU A 13 -14.54 -21.81 0.95
N SER A 14 -13.52 -21.00 1.27
CA SER A 14 -13.38 -19.65 0.71
C SER A 14 -13.17 -19.67 -0.80
N LEU A 15 -12.38 -20.62 -1.32
CA LEU A 15 -12.19 -20.82 -2.75
C LEU A 15 -13.50 -21.21 -3.45
N ALA A 16 -14.34 -22.05 -2.83
CA ALA A 16 -15.65 -22.41 -3.37
C ALA A 16 -16.59 -21.19 -3.45
N VAL A 17 -16.64 -20.36 -2.40
CA VAL A 17 -17.42 -19.12 -2.37
C VAL A 17 -16.93 -18.14 -3.46
N ILE A 18 -15.62 -17.95 -3.58
CA ILE A 18 -15.03 -17.08 -4.62
C ILE A 18 -15.43 -17.57 -6.00
N ARG A 19 -15.27 -18.86 -6.31
CA ARG A 19 -15.65 -19.43 -7.61
C ARG A 19 -17.13 -19.23 -7.93
N ALA A 20 -18.00 -19.48 -6.96
CA ALA A 20 -19.43 -19.25 -7.12
C ALA A 20 -19.73 -17.77 -7.42
N LYS A 21 -19.09 -16.86 -6.67
CA LYS A 21 -19.26 -15.41 -6.84
C LYS A 21 -18.75 -14.92 -8.18
N THR A 22 -17.56 -15.31 -8.61
CA THR A 22 -16.95 -14.83 -9.86
C THR A 22 -17.70 -15.33 -11.10
N ASN A 23 -18.37 -16.47 -11.01
CA ASN A 23 -19.20 -17.03 -12.08
C ASN A 23 -20.63 -16.49 -12.09
N ALA A 24 -21.04 -15.77 -11.05
CA ALA A 24 -22.39 -15.22 -10.96
C ALA A 24 -22.61 -14.11 -12.00
N PRO A 25 -23.79 -14.04 -12.64
CA PRO A 25 -24.11 -12.94 -13.54
C PRO A 25 -24.08 -11.61 -12.78
N GLY A 26 -23.48 -10.59 -13.39
CA GLY A 26 -23.37 -9.26 -12.78
C GLY A 26 -22.21 -9.09 -11.79
N PHE A 27 -21.33 -10.08 -11.65
CA PHE A 27 -20.08 -9.93 -10.87
C PHE A 27 -19.30 -8.70 -11.33
N ASN A 28 -18.98 -7.82 -10.40
CA ASN A 28 -18.23 -6.60 -10.65
C ASN A 28 -17.48 -6.15 -9.38
N TYR A 29 -16.78 -5.02 -9.42
CA TYR A 29 -15.94 -4.56 -8.31
C TYR A 29 -16.70 -4.27 -6.99
N THR A 30 -18.01 -3.97 -7.04
CA THR A 30 -18.84 -3.77 -5.85
C THR A 30 -19.18 -5.08 -5.17
N SER A 31 -19.15 -6.20 -5.89
CA SER A 31 -19.45 -7.54 -5.36
C SER A 31 -18.56 -7.93 -4.19
N TRP A 32 -17.34 -7.38 -4.08
CA TRP A 32 -16.48 -7.51 -2.88
C TRP A 32 -17.23 -7.21 -1.59
N GLY A 33 -18.22 -6.30 -1.64
CA GLY A 33 -19.06 -5.83 -0.54
C GLY A 33 -20.11 -6.84 -0.06
N ASP A 34 -20.41 -7.86 -0.86
CA ASP A 34 -21.55 -8.76 -0.63
C ASP A 34 -21.38 -9.61 0.64
N ALA A 35 -22.50 -10.00 1.24
CA ALA A 35 -22.56 -10.68 2.53
C ALA A 35 -21.95 -12.10 2.49
N ASP A 36 -22.09 -12.80 1.37
CA ASP A 36 -21.54 -14.14 1.14
C ASP A 36 -20.00 -14.15 1.11
N LEU A 37 -19.35 -13.03 0.78
CA LEU A 37 -17.90 -12.89 0.86
C LEU A 37 -17.37 -12.52 2.24
N GLU A 38 -18.22 -12.33 3.25
CA GLU A 38 -17.77 -11.86 4.57
C GLU A 38 -16.75 -12.81 5.21
N ALA A 39 -16.97 -14.13 5.10
CA ALA A 39 -16.05 -15.14 5.60
C ALA A 39 -14.67 -15.04 4.91
N VAL A 40 -14.67 -14.91 3.58
CA VAL A 40 -13.46 -14.74 2.75
C VAL A 40 -12.69 -13.48 3.18
N ARG A 41 -13.39 -12.36 3.34
CA ARG A 41 -12.78 -11.10 3.80
C ARG A 41 -12.18 -11.23 5.20
N CYS A 42 -12.85 -11.96 6.10
CA CYS A 42 -12.36 -12.22 7.45
C CYS A 42 -11.08 -13.05 7.43
N GLU A 43 -11.04 -14.12 6.65
CA GLU A 43 -9.87 -14.97 6.48
C GLU A 43 -8.66 -14.18 5.97
N ILE A 44 -8.82 -13.45 4.84
CA ILE A 44 -7.77 -12.61 4.25
C ILE A 44 -7.26 -11.58 5.27
N ARG A 45 -8.17 -10.91 5.98
CA ARG A 45 -7.81 -9.87 6.95
C ARG A 45 -7.01 -10.44 8.11
N ASN A 46 -7.43 -11.59 8.65
CA ASN A 46 -6.77 -12.19 9.80
C ASN A 46 -5.36 -12.66 9.40
N HIS A 47 -5.22 -13.32 8.25
CA HIS A 47 -3.91 -13.69 7.70
C HIS A 47 -2.96 -12.49 7.64
N TYR A 48 -3.39 -11.40 6.99
CA TYR A 48 -2.52 -10.24 6.82
C TYR A 48 -2.30 -9.43 8.10
N ARG A 49 -3.19 -9.49 9.10
CA ARG A 49 -2.91 -8.93 10.44
C ARG A 49 -1.73 -9.63 11.09
N ASP A 50 -1.67 -10.95 10.98
CA ASP A 50 -0.63 -11.77 11.59
C ASP A 50 0.71 -11.58 10.87
N VAL A 51 0.73 -11.74 9.54
CA VAL A 51 1.94 -11.55 8.71
C VAL A 51 2.52 -10.14 8.87
N GLN A 52 1.67 -9.12 8.88
CA GLN A 52 2.11 -7.72 9.02
C GLN A 52 2.34 -7.28 10.47
N ARG A 53 2.11 -8.17 11.45
CA ARG A 53 2.24 -7.88 12.89
C ARG A 53 1.48 -6.61 13.29
N LEU A 54 0.25 -6.50 12.81
CA LEU A 54 -0.65 -5.39 13.09
C LEU A 54 -0.10 -4.01 12.66
N ALA A 55 0.78 -3.95 11.67
CA ALA A 55 1.27 -2.71 11.07
C ALA A 55 0.72 -2.51 9.65
N CYS A 56 0.35 -1.27 9.31
CA CYS A 56 -0.01 -0.88 7.95
C CYS A 56 1.22 -0.97 7.03
N VAL A 57 1.11 -1.60 5.86
CA VAL A 57 2.26 -1.77 4.95
C VAL A 57 2.80 -0.45 4.37
N TYR A 58 2.02 0.63 4.34
CA TYR A 58 2.44 1.91 3.77
C TYR A 58 2.99 2.89 4.82
N CYS A 59 2.25 3.11 5.90
CA CYS A 59 2.64 4.07 6.94
C CYS A 59 3.32 3.44 8.15
N GLN A 60 3.34 2.10 8.26
CA GLN A 60 3.84 1.36 9.42
C GLN A 60 3.21 1.78 10.77
N ALA A 61 2.06 2.47 10.73
CA ALA A 61 1.27 2.73 11.93
C ALA A 61 0.44 1.49 12.29
N PRO A 62 0.08 1.31 13.57
CA PRO A 62 -0.76 0.19 13.99
C PRO A 62 -2.11 0.16 13.27
N VAL A 63 -2.58 -1.04 12.94
CA VAL A 63 -3.96 -1.32 12.50
C VAL A 63 -4.75 -1.98 13.62
N ALA A 64 -6.08 -1.94 13.54
CA ALA A 64 -6.93 -2.52 14.58
C ALA A 64 -6.82 -4.06 14.62
N THR A 65 -6.73 -4.60 15.84
CA THR A 65 -6.65 -6.05 16.09
C THR A 65 -7.98 -6.76 15.82
N ARG A 66 -9.11 -6.08 16.06
CA ARG A 66 -10.46 -6.66 15.97
C ARG A 66 -11.33 -6.01 14.91
N SER A 67 -11.52 -4.69 14.98
CA SER A 67 -12.42 -3.97 14.07
C SER A 67 -12.00 -4.13 12.61
N ALA A 68 -12.93 -4.58 11.76
CA ALA A 68 -12.72 -4.66 10.31
C ALA A 68 -12.55 -3.26 9.68
N GLN A 69 -13.25 -2.25 10.21
CA GLN A 69 -13.13 -0.87 9.75
C GLN A 69 -11.76 -0.28 10.09
N GLY A 70 -11.15 -0.69 11.21
CA GLY A 70 -9.80 -0.27 11.60
C GLY A 70 -8.65 -1.06 10.95
N ALA A 71 -8.98 -2.07 10.15
CA ALA A 71 -8.03 -2.90 9.40
C ALA A 71 -8.66 -3.34 8.06
N PRO A 72 -8.98 -2.39 7.17
CA PRO A 72 -9.51 -2.72 5.85
C PRO A 72 -8.54 -3.61 5.06
N VAL A 73 -9.10 -4.53 4.29
CA VAL A 73 -8.36 -5.29 3.28
C VAL A 73 -8.21 -4.40 2.05
N GLU A 74 -6.97 -4.04 1.76
CA GLU A 74 -6.60 -3.21 0.62
C GLU A 74 -6.41 -4.05 -0.63
N HIS A 75 -6.85 -3.48 -1.76
CA HIS A 75 -6.48 -3.96 -3.08
C HIS A 75 -5.38 -3.06 -3.64
N ILE A 76 -4.15 -3.55 -3.68
CA ILE A 76 -2.97 -2.81 -4.12
C ILE A 76 -3.25 -2.18 -5.50
N VAL A 77 -3.64 -3.02 -6.47
CA VAL A 77 -4.27 -2.61 -7.73
C VAL A 77 -5.78 -2.47 -7.49
N PRO A 78 -6.37 -1.28 -7.74
CA PRO A 78 -7.80 -1.07 -7.48
C PRO A 78 -8.70 -2.03 -8.24
N LYS A 79 -9.54 -2.77 -7.51
CA LYS A 79 -10.57 -3.67 -8.08
C LYS A 79 -11.55 -2.98 -9.03
N SER A 80 -11.75 -1.66 -8.90
CA SER A 80 -12.60 -0.88 -9.81
C SER A 80 -11.98 -0.70 -11.19
N GLN A 81 -10.66 -0.83 -11.30
CA GLN A 81 -9.92 -0.79 -12.57
C GLN A 81 -9.63 -2.21 -13.08
N HIS A 82 -9.35 -3.14 -12.17
CA HIS A 82 -9.01 -4.53 -12.49
C HIS A 82 -9.80 -5.52 -11.62
N VAL A 83 -11.06 -5.79 -11.98
CA VAL A 83 -11.94 -6.71 -11.24
C VAL A 83 -11.37 -8.13 -11.13
N GLY A 84 -10.62 -8.58 -12.16
CA GLY A 84 -9.97 -9.89 -12.15
C GLY A 84 -8.91 -10.07 -11.07
N PHE A 85 -8.40 -8.99 -10.49
CA PHE A 85 -7.40 -9.04 -9.41
C PHE A 85 -8.04 -8.94 -8.01
N MET A 86 -9.36 -8.99 -7.90
CA MET A 86 -10.06 -8.85 -6.63
C MET A 86 -9.63 -9.87 -5.58
N PHE A 87 -9.38 -11.11 -5.99
CA PHE A 87 -9.00 -12.21 -5.09
C PHE A 87 -7.58 -12.70 -5.32
N GLU A 88 -6.76 -11.95 -6.05
CA GLU A 88 -5.35 -12.28 -6.26
C GLU A 88 -4.59 -12.10 -4.94
N PRO A 89 -4.00 -13.16 -4.35
CA PRO A 89 -3.35 -13.06 -3.04
C PRO A 89 -2.30 -11.96 -2.97
N LYS A 90 -1.47 -11.80 -4.02
CA LYS A 90 -0.43 -10.76 -4.09
C LYS A 90 -0.98 -9.35 -4.31
N ASN A 91 -2.26 -9.23 -4.61
CA ASN A 91 -2.95 -7.94 -4.71
C ASN A 91 -3.57 -7.47 -3.39
N LEU A 92 -3.50 -8.29 -2.35
CA LEU A 92 -4.20 -8.07 -1.09
C LEU A 92 -3.22 -7.80 0.06
N CYS A 93 -3.61 -6.91 0.96
CA CYS A 93 -2.93 -6.64 2.23
C CYS A 93 -3.90 -5.98 3.22
N VAL A 94 -3.46 -5.70 4.44
CA VAL A 94 -4.18 -4.88 5.41
C VAL A 94 -3.50 -3.52 5.55
N ILE A 95 -4.28 -2.44 5.61
CA ILE A 95 -3.74 -1.09 5.86
C ILE A 95 -4.59 -0.34 6.88
N CYS A 96 -4.12 0.82 7.34
CA CYS A 96 -4.92 1.67 8.20
C CYS A 96 -6.01 2.42 7.41
N PRO A 97 -7.10 2.86 8.06
CA PRO A 97 -8.23 3.49 7.38
C PRO A 97 -7.82 4.75 6.59
N ASP A 98 -6.97 5.59 7.18
CA ASP A 98 -6.45 6.77 6.48
C ASP A 98 -5.76 6.41 5.16
N CYS A 99 -4.86 5.43 5.18
CA CYS A 99 -4.12 5.05 3.97
C CYS A 99 -5.06 4.47 2.91
N ASN A 100 -6.06 3.70 3.31
CA ASN A 100 -7.09 3.18 2.41
C ASN A 100 -7.89 4.30 1.75
N GLU A 101 -8.33 5.28 2.55
CA GLU A 101 -9.10 6.42 2.06
C GLU A 101 -8.28 7.33 1.14
N TYR A 102 -7.05 7.69 1.53
CA TYR A 102 -6.19 8.56 0.72
C TYR A 102 -5.76 7.90 -0.60
N LYS A 103 -5.41 6.61 -0.56
CA LYS A 103 -5.07 5.87 -1.78
C LYS A 103 -6.29 5.74 -2.68
N GLY A 104 -7.42 5.32 -2.11
CA GLY A 104 -8.67 5.12 -2.83
C GLY A 104 -8.49 4.28 -4.11
N LYS A 105 -8.99 4.81 -5.23
CA LYS A 105 -8.93 4.17 -6.55
C LYS A 105 -7.80 4.70 -7.46
N ARG A 106 -6.77 5.34 -6.89
CA ARG A 106 -5.65 5.89 -7.67
C ARG A 106 -4.88 4.76 -8.36
N GLU A 107 -4.46 5.01 -9.59
CA GLU A 107 -3.68 4.06 -10.39
C GLU A 107 -2.34 3.78 -9.71
N VAL A 108 -1.88 2.53 -9.79
CA VAL A 108 -0.62 2.08 -9.18
C VAL A 108 0.31 1.42 -10.18
N LEU A 109 -0.17 1.10 -11.38
CA LEU A 109 0.62 0.52 -12.45
C LEU A 109 1.35 1.61 -13.25
N VAL A 110 2.52 1.28 -13.80
CA VAL A 110 3.22 2.15 -14.75
C VAL A 110 2.45 2.29 -16.06
N GLU A 111 2.50 3.48 -16.66
CA GLU A 111 1.93 3.74 -17.96
C GLU A 111 2.75 3.07 -19.09
N PRO A 112 2.13 2.72 -20.23
CA PRO A 112 0.69 2.84 -20.50
C PRO A 112 -0.11 1.76 -19.77
N VAL A 113 -1.27 2.15 -19.21
CA VAL A 113 -2.32 1.20 -18.90
C VAL A 113 -2.74 0.61 -20.24
N LEU A 114 -2.43 -0.67 -20.45
CA LEU A 114 -2.58 -1.37 -21.73
C LEU A 114 -3.96 -1.10 -22.37
N VAL A 115 -3.97 -0.98 -23.71
CA VAL A 115 -5.19 -0.77 -24.53
C VAL A 115 -6.23 -1.90 -24.33
N ALA A 116 -5.78 -3.07 -23.88
CA ALA A 116 -6.62 -4.17 -23.43
C ALA A 116 -6.42 -4.41 -21.92
N GLY A 117 -7.51 -4.79 -21.23
CA GLY A 117 -7.46 -5.12 -19.81
C GLY A 117 -6.42 -6.20 -19.51
N ARG A 118 -5.61 -6.00 -18.46
CA ARG A 118 -4.63 -7.01 -18.03
C ARG A 118 -5.34 -8.28 -17.57
N VAL A 119 -4.97 -9.41 -18.18
CA VAL A 119 -5.49 -10.74 -17.82
C VAL A 119 -4.73 -11.33 -16.63
N ASN A 120 -3.41 -11.12 -16.57
CA ASN A 120 -2.55 -11.67 -15.53
C ASN A 120 -2.08 -10.57 -14.58
N TYR A 121 -1.96 -10.93 -13.30
CA TYR A 121 -1.38 -10.04 -12.29
C TYR A 121 0.11 -9.81 -12.59
N PRO A 122 0.61 -8.56 -12.59
CA PRO A 122 2.02 -8.31 -12.83
C PRO A 122 2.91 -8.93 -11.76
N THR A 123 3.90 -9.70 -12.20
CA THR A 123 4.92 -10.32 -11.33
C THR A 123 6.23 -9.53 -11.28
N ASN A 124 6.45 -8.64 -12.25
CA ASN A 124 7.59 -7.75 -12.26
C ASN A 124 7.33 -6.55 -11.32
N ARG A 125 8.18 -6.35 -10.31
CA ARG A 125 8.07 -5.22 -9.36
C ARG A 125 8.11 -3.85 -10.04
N MET A 126 8.75 -3.73 -11.20
CA MET A 126 8.84 -2.49 -11.98
C MET A 126 7.53 -2.14 -12.68
N ALA A 127 6.55 -3.05 -12.71
CA ALA A 127 5.21 -2.76 -13.23
C ALA A 127 4.40 -1.84 -12.29
N PHE A 128 4.87 -1.61 -11.07
CA PHE A 128 4.18 -0.81 -10.06
C PHE A 128 4.94 0.48 -9.79
N ARG A 129 4.20 1.59 -9.80
CA ARG A 129 4.66 2.93 -9.40
C ARG A 129 4.67 3.10 -7.88
N ILE A 130 3.96 2.27 -7.14
CA ILE A 130 3.96 2.28 -5.68
C ILE A 130 4.96 1.24 -5.15
N MET A 131 5.43 1.43 -3.93
CA MET A 131 6.09 0.38 -3.16
C MET A 131 5.07 -0.75 -2.93
N HIS A 132 5.30 -1.87 -3.59
CA HIS A 132 4.47 -3.05 -3.59
C HIS A 132 4.89 -3.95 -2.42
N PRO A 133 4.03 -4.17 -1.43
CA PRO A 133 4.42 -4.79 -0.16
C PRO A 133 4.87 -6.26 -0.30
N HIS A 134 4.46 -6.95 -1.38
CA HIS A 134 4.91 -8.32 -1.68
C HIS A 134 6.22 -8.42 -2.47
N TYR A 135 6.69 -7.32 -3.07
CA TYR A 135 7.82 -7.35 -4.01
C TYR A 135 8.98 -6.42 -3.63
N ASP A 136 8.68 -5.37 -2.89
CA ASP A 136 9.65 -4.33 -2.54
C ASP A 136 9.98 -4.38 -1.05
N GLU A 137 11.23 -4.03 -0.73
CA GLU A 137 11.65 -3.78 0.64
C GLU A 137 11.26 -2.35 1.03
N TYR A 138 10.73 -2.16 2.24
CA TYR A 138 10.19 -0.86 2.63
C TYR A 138 11.29 0.20 2.69
N GLU A 139 12.41 -0.16 3.33
CA GLU A 139 13.54 0.70 3.63
C GLU A 139 14.30 1.13 2.37
N ASP A 140 14.23 0.36 1.28
CA ASP A 140 14.76 0.75 -0.04
C ASP A 140 13.94 1.88 -0.69
N ASN A 141 12.69 2.09 -0.24
CA ASN A 141 11.75 2.99 -0.88
C ASN A 141 11.37 4.17 0.02
N ILE A 142 11.17 3.95 1.30
CA ILE A 142 10.67 4.94 2.25
C ILE A 142 11.47 4.85 3.54
N MET A 143 12.11 5.95 3.89
CA MET A 143 12.64 6.15 5.24
C MET A 143 11.55 6.75 6.11
N ARG A 144 11.29 6.13 7.26
CA ARG A 144 10.34 6.63 8.25
C ARG A 144 11.06 6.98 9.55
N HIS A 145 10.89 8.22 10.00
CA HIS A 145 11.31 8.66 11.33
C HIS A 145 10.13 9.29 12.07
N ASN A 146 9.60 8.59 13.08
CA ASN A 146 8.38 8.97 13.80
C ASN A 146 7.17 9.20 12.88
N LYS A 147 6.86 10.47 12.59
CA LYS A 147 5.73 10.92 11.75
C LYS A 147 6.17 11.45 10.38
N VAL A 148 7.48 11.43 10.12
CA VAL A 148 8.10 11.92 8.88
C VAL A 148 8.38 10.73 7.97
N TYR A 149 8.03 10.87 6.70
CA TYR A 149 8.30 9.91 5.64
C TYR A 149 9.08 10.63 4.53
N VAL A 150 10.22 10.06 4.16
CA VAL A 150 11.12 10.59 3.13
C VAL A 150 11.25 9.52 2.05
N GLU A 151 11.10 9.93 0.79
CA GLU A 151 11.34 9.05 -0.35
C GLU A 151 12.82 8.69 -0.49
N CYS A 152 13.09 7.40 -0.68
CA CYS A 152 14.40 6.87 -1.05
C CYS A 152 14.40 6.34 -2.50
N SER A 153 13.22 6.29 -3.14
CA SER A 153 13.03 5.90 -4.53
C SER A 153 11.80 6.60 -5.12
N ASP A 154 11.67 6.59 -6.46
CA ASP A 154 10.47 7.08 -7.15
C ASP A 154 9.19 6.38 -6.66
N LYS A 155 9.28 5.08 -6.38
CA LYS A 155 8.17 4.29 -5.86
C LYS A 155 7.79 4.72 -4.45
N GLY A 156 8.78 5.04 -3.63
CA GLY A 156 8.61 5.64 -2.31
C GLY A 156 7.89 6.98 -2.38
N GLY A 157 8.38 7.90 -3.22
CA GLY A 157 7.79 9.23 -3.40
C GLY A 157 6.35 9.15 -3.87
N TYR A 158 6.06 8.29 -4.85
CA TYR A 158 4.69 8.08 -5.31
C TYR A 158 3.79 7.48 -4.23
N THR A 159 4.30 6.54 -3.42
CA THR A 159 3.55 5.94 -2.29
C THR A 159 3.24 6.98 -1.21
N ILE A 160 4.23 7.79 -0.83
CA ILE A 160 4.09 8.91 0.12
C ILE A 160 2.99 9.87 -0.36
N TYR A 161 3.01 10.21 -1.65
CA TYR A 161 2.02 11.09 -2.28
C TYR A 161 0.61 10.48 -2.26
N ILE A 162 0.42 9.27 -2.82
CA ILE A 162 -0.93 8.72 -2.99
C ILE A 162 -1.56 8.33 -1.66
N CYS A 163 -0.77 7.88 -0.67
CA CYS A 163 -1.26 7.54 0.66
C CYS A 163 -1.23 8.72 1.64
N ASN A 164 -0.76 9.89 1.19
CA ASN A 164 -0.60 11.10 1.98
C ASN A 164 0.08 10.82 3.34
N LEU A 165 1.27 10.21 3.32
CA LEU A 165 1.92 9.71 4.54
C LEU A 165 2.34 10.85 5.49
N ASN A 166 2.73 12.01 4.93
CA ASN A 166 3.06 13.22 5.69
C ASN A 166 1.83 14.08 6.08
N ARG A 167 0.62 13.51 6.07
CA ARG A 167 -0.64 14.20 6.45
C ARG A 167 -0.63 14.84 7.84
N PHE A 168 0.15 14.31 8.77
CA PHE A 168 0.29 14.87 10.11
C PHE A 168 0.75 16.33 10.04
N PHE A 169 1.84 16.60 9.32
CA PHE A 169 2.38 17.96 9.15
C PHE A 169 1.51 18.86 8.28
N ARG A 170 0.71 18.29 7.36
CA ARG A 170 -0.30 19.06 6.62
C ARG A 170 -1.43 19.55 7.52
N LYS A 171 -1.79 18.76 8.55
CA LYS A 171 -2.89 19.08 9.47
C LYS A 171 -2.44 19.97 10.64
N PHE A 172 -1.26 19.71 11.19
CA PHE A 172 -0.79 20.36 12.42
C PHE A 172 0.35 21.37 12.20
N GLY A 173 0.80 21.57 10.96
CA GLY A 173 1.94 22.42 10.65
C GLY A 173 3.28 21.70 10.82
N ARG A 174 4.36 22.41 10.48
CA ARG A 174 5.74 21.96 10.65
C ARG A 174 6.33 22.65 11.88
N CYS A 175 7.24 21.98 12.58
CA CYS A 175 8.04 22.61 13.63
C CYS A 175 9.26 23.27 12.99
N ASP A 176 9.47 24.57 13.21
CA ASP A 176 10.59 25.31 12.61
C ASP A 176 11.95 24.75 13.08
N GLU A 177 12.06 24.29 14.32
CA GLU A 177 13.28 23.65 14.85
C GLU A 177 13.62 22.34 14.12
N PHE A 178 12.60 21.58 13.67
CA PHE A 178 12.79 20.36 12.88
C PHE A 178 13.23 20.68 11.43
N VAL A 179 12.82 21.83 10.90
CA VAL A 179 13.11 22.25 9.51
C VAL A 179 14.46 22.97 9.42
N ASN A 180 14.82 23.73 10.45
CA ASN A 180 15.99 24.60 10.49
C ASN A 180 17.17 23.95 11.21
N ASP A 181 17.37 22.64 11.06
CA ASP A 181 18.57 21.98 11.58
C ASP A 181 19.82 22.69 11.02
N ALA A 182 20.54 23.40 11.89
CA ALA A 182 21.65 24.27 11.50
C ALA A 182 22.81 23.49 10.89
N GLU A 183 22.96 22.20 11.18
CA GLU A 183 23.97 21.37 10.56
C GLU A 183 23.57 20.94 9.15
N LEU A 184 22.29 20.60 8.95
CA LEU A 184 21.74 20.32 7.62
C LEU A 184 21.81 21.55 6.71
N VAL A 185 21.45 22.73 7.22
CA VAL A 185 21.53 24.00 6.49
C VAL A 185 22.98 24.31 6.11
N ARG A 186 23.93 24.20 7.05
CA ARG A 186 25.36 24.41 6.75
C ARG A 186 25.94 23.39 5.77
N ARG A 187 25.43 22.15 5.73
CA ARG A 187 25.81 21.17 4.69
C ARG A 187 25.25 21.57 3.32
N SER A 188 24.01 22.06 3.27
CA SER A 188 23.39 22.59 2.04
C SER A 188 24.15 23.81 1.50
N GLU A 189 24.47 24.78 2.35
CA GLU A 189 25.24 25.97 1.98
C GLU A 189 26.63 25.60 1.44
N ARG A 190 27.36 24.72 2.13
CA ARG A 190 28.64 24.19 1.64
C ARG A 190 28.52 23.45 0.31
N PHE A 191 27.42 22.74 0.05
CA PHE A 191 27.20 22.15 -1.26
C PHE A 191 27.05 23.22 -2.35
N TYR A 192 26.35 24.32 -2.09
CA TYR A 192 26.24 25.43 -3.04
C TYR A 192 27.58 26.16 -3.26
N GLU A 193 28.40 26.26 -2.22
CA GLU A 193 29.71 26.94 -2.28
C GLU A 193 30.79 26.08 -2.94
N ASP A 194 30.88 24.80 -2.56
CA ASP A 194 32.01 23.91 -2.88
C ASP A 194 31.65 22.75 -3.83
N GLY A 195 30.36 22.54 -4.12
CA GLY A 195 29.88 21.46 -5.00
C GLY A 195 30.02 20.04 -4.45
N ARG A 196 30.22 19.89 -3.13
CA ARG A 196 30.45 18.58 -2.48
C ARG A 196 29.45 18.30 -1.37
N VAL A 197 29.04 17.04 -1.25
CA VAL A 197 28.29 16.52 -0.10
C VAL A 197 29.17 15.46 0.56
N ASP A 198 29.81 15.80 1.68
CA ASP A 198 30.43 14.78 2.52
C ASP A 198 29.30 14.03 3.21
N LEU A 199 29.14 12.73 2.93
CA LEU A 199 28.08 11.87 3.49
C LEU A 199 28.46 11.33 4.86
#